data_AF-A0AAV7TP00-F1
#
_entry.id   AF-A0AAV7TP00-F1
#
_cell.length_a   1.000
_cell.length_b   1.000
_cell.length_c   1.000
_cell.angle_alpha   90.00
_cell.angle_beta   90.00
_cell.angle_gamma   90.00
#
_symmetry.space_group_name_H-M   'P 1'
#
loop_
_entity.id
_entity.type
_entity.pdbx_description
1 polymer ?
#
loop_
_entity_poly.entity_id
_entity_poly.type
_entity_poly.pdbx_seq_one_letter_code
_entity_poly.pdbx_strand_id
1 'polypeptide(L)'
;MDRMTQRLDKHVEWLDQSERRVSEVEDGQAELSTGHAKLSKELGSLQTKVDDLEARSRRNNLRIVGVTESTAKDNMEGFIECLPLQLLGRATFFDLFVVERARGSLVTRLPPVPLRVPL
;
A
#
# COMPACT_ATOMS: atom_id res chain seq x y z
N MET A 1 42.38 30.51 48.38
CA MET A 1 42.02 29.15 47.93
C MET A 1 40.53 29.03 47.61
N ASP A 2 39.64 29.71 48.34
CA ASP A 2 38.17 29.60 48.20
C ASP A 2 37.54 29.93 46.83
N ARG A 3 38.12 30.81 46.02
CA ARG A 3 37.52 31.13 44.70
C ARG A 3 37.65 29.98 43.69
N MET A 4 38.68 29.15 43.84
CA MET A 4 38.92 28.04 42.93
C MET A 4 37.98 26.88 43.25
N THR A 5 37.77 26.60 44.54
CA THR A 5 36.78 25.62 45.00
C THR A 5 35.36 26.02 44.61
N GLN A 6 34.96 27.28 44.84
CA GLN A 6 33.62 27.76 44.43
C GLN A 6 33.34 27.64 42.92
N ARG A 7 34.37 27.78 42.08
CA ARG A 7 34.23 27.60 40.63
C ARG A 7 34.09 26.12 40.27
N LEU A 8 34.85 25.25 40.92
CA LEU A 8 34.74 23.80 40.74
C LEU A 8 33.35 23.31 41.17
N ASP A 9 32.85 23.77 42.32
CA ASP A 9 31.51 23.39 42.81
C ASP A 9 30.40 23.77 41.81
N LYS A 10 30.47 24.98 41.24
CA LYS A 10 29.53 25.42 40.18
C LYS A 10 29.63 24.58 38.91
N HIS A 11 30.83 24.18 38.51
CA HIS A 11 31.02 23.32 37.35
C HIS A 11 30.50 21.91 37.60
N VAL A 12 30.66 21.37 38.81
CA VAL A 12 30.09 20.07 39.20
C VAL A 12 28.57 20.12 39.16
N GLU A 13 27.96 21.16 39.72
CA GLU A 13 26.49 21.33 39.70
C GLU A 13 25.94 21.49 38.27
N TRP A 14 26.65 22.24 37.42
CA TRP A 14 26.28 22.38 36.02
C TRP A 14 26.43 21.06 35.23
N LEU A 15 27.48 20.29 35.51
CA LEU A 15 27.68 18.97 34.89
C LEU A 15 26.58 17.99 35.30
N ASP A 16 26.24 17.91 36.58
CA ASP A 16 25.16 17.05 37.10
C ASP A 16 23.80 17.43 36.49
N GLN A 17 23.52 18.73 36.35
CA GLN A 17 22.31 19.18 35.67
C GLN A 17 22.32 18.83 34.17
N SER A 18 23.47 18.97 33.51
CA SER A 18 23.60 18.61 32.10
C SER A 18 23.45 17.10 31.89
N GLU A 19 24.03 16.28 32.77
CA GLU A 19 23.98 14.82 32.71
C GLU A 19 22.54 14.32 32.89
N ARG A 20 21.79 14.86 33.86
CA ARG A 20 20.37 14.52 34.03
C ARG A 20 19.54 14.85 32.79
N ARG A 21 19.73 16.03 32.22
CA ARG A 21 19.03 16.44 30.99
C ARG A 21 19.37 15.54 29.80
N VAL A 22 20.62 15.09 29.69
CA VAL A 22 21.03 14.13 28.65
C VAL A 22 20.33 12.80 28.88
N SER A 23 20.33 12.26 30.10
CA SER A 23 19.63 11.01 30.44
C SER A 23 18.15 11.08 30.09
N GLU A 24 17.45 12.15 30.48
CA GLU A 24 16.03 12.33 30.17
C GLU A 24 15.74 12.36 28.65
N VAL A 25 16.62 13.00 27.87
CA VAL A 25 16.51 13.06 26.42
C VAL A 25 16.78 11.69 25.79
N GLU A 26 17.79 10.98 26.27
CA GLU A 26 18.14 9.64 25.78
C GLU A 26 17.02 8.63 26.06
N ASP A 27 16.45 8.66 27.26
CA ASP A 27 15.30 7.83 27.65
C ASP A 27 14.07 8.14 26.78
N GLY A 28 13.76 9.42 26.60
CA GLY A 28 12.67 9.85 25.73
C GLY A 28 12.88 9.44 24.27
N GLN A 29 14.10 9.56 23.75
CA GLN A 29 14.45 9.13 22.41
C GLN A 29 14.32 7.61 22.24
N ALA A 30 14.70 6.83 23.27
CA ALA A 30 14.51 5.38 23.26
C ALA A 30 13.02 5.02 23.21
N GLU A 31 12.18 5.65 24.04
CA GLU A 31 10.74 5.43 24.03
C GLU A 31 10.12 5.78 22.67
N LEU A 32 10.43 6.96 22.13
CA LEU A 32 10.00 7.41 20.80
C LEU A 32 10.41 6.42 19.70
N SER A 33 11.64 5.94 19.71
CA SER A 33 12.15 4.97 18.74
C SER A 33 11.38 3.65 18.82
N THR A 34 11.11 3.15 20.03
CA THR A 34 10.32 1.92 20.21
C THR A 34 8.87 2.10 19.76
N GLY A 35 8.26 3.26 20.02
CA GLY A 35 6.91 3.61 19.55
C GLY A 35 6.85 3.65 18.02
N HIS A 36 7.82 4.30 17.40
CA HIS A 36 7.95 4.36 15.94
C HIS A 36 8.09 2.96 15.31
N ALA A 37 8.92 2.09 15.90
CA ALA A 37 9.08 0.72 15.43
C ALA A 37 7.77 -0.09 15.50
N LYS A 38 7.00 0.07 16.58
CA LYS A 38 5.68 -0.57 16.73
C LYS A 38 4.69 -0.07 15.68
N LEU A 39 4.57 1.24 15.53
CA LEU A 39 3.66 1.85 14.55
C LEU A 39 4.02 1.46 13.11
N SER A 40 5.31 1.46 12.77
CA SER A 40 5.78 1.04 11.45
C SER A 40 5.41 -0.42 11.15
N LYS A 41 5.55 -1.30 12.15
CA LYS A 41 5.14 -2.71 12.03
C LYS A 41 3.63 -2.86 11.83
N GLU A 42 2.83 -2.14 12.62
CA GLU A 42 1.37 -2.16 12.49
C GLU A 42 0.90 -1.64 11.13
N LEU A 43 1.51 -0.56 10.66
CA LEU A 43 1.25 0.00 9.34
C LEU A 43 1.53 -1.03 8.24
N GLY A 44 2.68 -1.71 8.29
CA GLY A 44 3.02 -2.76 7.31
C GLY A 44 2.04 -3.94 7.34
N SER A 45 1.61 -4.35 8.53
CA SER A 45 0.59 -5.40 8.66
C SER A 45 -0.76 -4.96 8.09
N LEU A 46 -1.15 -3.70 8.30
CA LEU A 46 -2.40 -3.16 7.79
C LEU A 46 -2.39 -3.02 6.27
N GLN A 47 -1.27 -2.57 5.70
CA GLN A 47 -1.06 -2.51 4.25
C GLN A 47 -1.23 -3.89 3.62
N THR A 48 -0.57 -4.92 4.17
CA THR A 48 -0.70 -6.30 3.68
C THR A 48 -2.15 -6.79 3.74
N LYS A 49 -2.87 -6.44 4.80
CA LYS A 49 -4.28 -6.80 4.96
C LYS A 49 -5.18 -6.09 3.94
N VAL A 50 -4.94 -4.81 3.69
CA VAL A 50 -5.67 -4.04 2.68
C VAL A 50 -5.42 -4.63 1.29
N ASP A 51 -4.17 -4.95 0.96
CA ASP A 51 -3.83 -5.56 -0.32
C ASP A 51 -4.52 -6.92 -0.52
N ASP A 52 -4.55 -7.78 0.50
CA ASP A 52 -5.31 -9.05 0.44
C ASP A 52 -6.81 -8.80 0.25
N LEU A 53 -7.40 -7.87 0.99
CA LEU A 53 -8.82 -7.53 0.86
C LEU A 53 -9.16 -6.98 -0.52
N GLU A 54 -8.32 -6.11 -1.08
CA GLU A 54 -8.48 -5.60 -2.45
C GLU A 54 -8.37 -6.71 -3.48
N ALA A 55 -7.35 -7.58 -3.35
CA ALA A 55 -7.14 -8.71 -4.25
C ALA A 55 -8.31 -9.70 -4.20
N ARG A 56 -8.85 -9.98 -3.01
CA ARG A 56 -10.01 -10.87 -2.83
C ARG A 56 -11.29 -10.23 -3.35
N SER A 57 -11.48 -8.94 -3.11
CA SER A 57 -12.62 -8.18 -3.63
C SER A 57 -12.63 -8.13 -5.16
N ARG A 58 -11.45 -8.01 -5.78
CA ARG A 58 -11.31 -7.95 -7.24
C ARG A 58 -11.03 -9.30 -7.91
N ARG A 59 -11.02 -10.41 -7.15
CA ARG A 59 -10.62 -11.74 -7.65
C ARG A 59 -11.43 -12.20 -8.86
N ASN A 60 -12.72 -11.86 -8.90
CA ASN A 60 -13.62 -12.24 -9.98
C ASN A 60 -13.72 -11.17 -11.08
N ASN A 61 -12.98 -10.06 -10.95
CA ASN A 61 -13.02 -8.98 -11.93
C ASN A 61 -12.04 -9.29 -13.06
N LEU A 62 -12.57 -9.35 -14.29
CA LEU A 62 -11.76 -9.44 -15.50
C LEU A 62 -11.57 -8.06 -16.13
N ARG A 63 -10.35 -7.80 -16.64
CA ARG A 63 -10.06 -6.59 -17.41
C ARG A 63 -9.74 -6.98 -18.85
N ILE A 64 -10.63 -6.59 -19.76
CA ILE A 64 -10.43 -6.79 -21.21
C ILE A 64 -9.92 -5.48 -21.82
N VAL A 65 -8.85 -5.57 -22.62
CA VAL A 65 -8.17 -4.42 -23.24
C VAL A 65 -8.23 -4.59 -24.76
N GLY A 66 -8.31 -3.48 -25.50
CA GLY A 66 -8.37 -3.49 -26.98
C GLY A 66 -9.79 -3.60 -27.55
N VAL A 67 -10.82 -3.51 -26.71
CA VAL A 67 -12.22 -3.43 -27.16
C VAL A 67 -12.52 -1.99 -27.58
N THR A 68 -12.98 -1.79 -28.81
CA THR A 68 -13.43 -0.48 -29.30
C THR A 68 -14.73 -0.06 -28.63
N GLU A 69 -14.83 1.22 -28.23
CA GLU A 69 -16.00 1.74 -27.50
C GLU A 69 -17.33 1.61 -28.27
N SER A 70 -17.29 1.58 -29.60
CA SER A 70 -18.48 1.43 -30.44
C SER A 70 -19.15 0.06 -30.34
N THR A 71 -18.41 -0.98 -29.94
CA THR A 71 -18.87 -2.38 -30.02
C THR A 71 -19.82 -2.77 -28.88
N ALA A 72 -19.76 -2.05 -27.75
CA ALA A 72 -20.46 -2.39 -26.51
C ALA A 72 -21.38 -1.27 -26.01
N LYS A 73 -21.70 -0.30 -26.88
CA LYS A 73 -22.29 1.01 -26.52
C LYS A 73 -23.65 0.93 -25.80
N ASP A 74 -24.45 -0.10 -26.08
CA ASP A 74 -25.83 -0.21 -25.57
C ASP A 74 -26.04 -1.38 -24.58
N ASN A 75 -25.20 -2.41 -24.61
CA ASN A 75 -25.29 -3.55 -23.71
C ASN A 75 -23.91 -4.19 -23.50
N MET A 76 -23.20 -3.73 -22.48
CA MET A 76 -21.84 -4.21 -22.21
C MET A 76 -21.85 -5.60 -21.59
N GLU A 77 -22.82 -5.91 -20.73
CA GLU A 77 -23.01 -7.22 -20.11
C GLU A 77 -23.22 -8.30 -21.18
N GLY A 78 -24.18 -8.09 -22.09
CA GLY A 78 -24.47 -9.05 -23.16
C GLY A 78 -23.30 -9.22 -24.14
N PHE A 79 -22.55 -8.15 -24.42
CA PHE A 79 -21.32 -8.24 -25.21
C PHE A 79 -20.28 -9.14 -24.52
N ILE A 80 -20.05 -8.93 -23.23
CA ILE A 80 -19.10 -9.73 -22.45
C ILE A 80 -19.54 -11.19 -22.35
N GLU A 81 -20.83 -11.48 -22.14
CA GLU A 81 -21.36 -12.85 -22.13
C GLU A 81 -21.11 -13.60 -23.45
N CYS A 82 -21.21 -12.90 -24.58
CA CYS A 82 -20.99 -13.49 -25.90
C CYS A 82 -19.51 -13.65 -26.27
N LEU A 83 -18.64 -12.78 -25.75
CA LEU A 83 -17.25 -12.66 -26.20
C LEU A 83 -16.43 -13.95 -26.02
N PRO A 84 -16.44 -14.64 -24.86
CA PRO A 84 -15.73 -15.90 -24.69
C PRO A 84 -16.26 -17.01 -25.59
N LEU A 85 -17.57 -17.05 -25.86
CA LEU A 85 -18.16 -18.02 -26.77
C LEU A 85 -17.65 -17.84 -28.21
N GLN A 86 -17.46 -16.58 -28.64
CA GLN A 86 -16.93 -16.25 -29.96
C GLN A 86 -15.43 -16.51 -30.07
N LEU A 87 -14.65 -16.22 -29.02
CA LEU A 87 -13.19 -16.34 -29.05
C LEU A 87 -12.69 -17.78 -28.79
N LEU A 88 -13.31 -18.49 -27.86
CA LEU A 88 -12.85 -19.81 -27.39
C LEU A 88 -13.78 -20.96 -27.83
N GLY A 89 -14.93 -20.64 -28.42
CA GLY A 89 -15.90 -21.61 -28.91
C GLY A 89 -16.85 -22.14 -27.81
N ARG A 90 -18.08 -22.46 -28.21
CA ARG A 90 -19.12 -23.02 -27.33
C ARG A 90 -18.78 -24.37 -26.72
N ALA A 91 -17.89 -25.14 -27.37
CA ALA A 91 -17.44 -26.42 -26.84
C ALA A 91 -16.52 -26.28 -25.62
N THR A 92 -15.99 -25.08 -25.36
CA THR A 92 -15.07 -24.81 -24.23
C THR A 92 -15.82 -24.22 -23.02
N PHE A 93 -16.91 -23.48 -23.28
CA PHE A 93 -17.76 -22.86 -22.27
C PHE A 93 -19.13 -23.55 -22.28
N PHE A 94 -19.23 -24.62 -21.49
CA PHE A 94 -20.43 -25.45 -21.39
C PHE A 94 -21.57 -24.76 -20.65
N ASP A 95 -21.25 -23.88 -19.70
CA ASP A 95 -22.19 -23.03 -18.98
C ASP A 95 -21.87 -21.55 -19.24
N LEU A 96 -22.92 -20.74 -19.41
CA LEU A 96 -22.81 -19.28 -19.45
C LEU A 96 -22.35 -18.81 -18.06
N PHE A 97 -21.20 -18.15 -17.99
CA PHE A 97 -20.80 -17.45 -16.77
C PHE A 97 -21.73 -16.25 -16.56
N VAL A 98 -22.15 -16.00 -15.32
CA VAL A 98 -23.02 -14.88 -14.99
C VAL A 98 -22.17 -13.63 -14.87
N VAL A 99 -22.47 -12.61 -15.67
CA VAL A 99 -21.86 -11.29 -15.53
C VAL A 99 -22.66 -10.50 -14.50
N GLU A 100 -22.10 -10.31 -13.30
CA GLU A 100 -22.74 -9.46 -12.27
C GLU A 100 -22.81 -7.99 -12.71
N ARG A 101 -21.75 -7.52 -13.39
CA ARG A 101 -21.65 -6.15 -13.88
C ARG A 101 -20.57 -6.03 -14.94
N ALA A 102 -20.80 -5.23 -15.97
CA ALA A 102 -19.76 -4.83 -16.91
C ALA A 102 -19.74 -3.30 -17.06
N ARG A 103 -18.55 -2.70 -17.21
CA ARG A 103 -18.43 -1.26 -17.44
C ARG A 103 -17.16 -0.90 -18.18
N GLY A 104 -17.26 0.12 -19.02
CA GLY A 104 -16.09 0.79 -19.59
C GLY A 104 -15.30 1.43 -18.45
N SER A 105 -13.98 1.20 -18.45
CA SER A 105 -13.10 1.89 -17.51
C SER A 105 -12.81 3.29 -18.06
N LEU A 106 -13.07 4.34 -17.27
CA LEU A 106 -12.83 5.74 -17.65
C LEU A 106 -11.33 6.14 -17.70
N VAL A 107 -10.42 5.17 -17.81
CA VAL A 107 -9.00 5.40 -17.52
C VAL A 107 -8.26 6.07 -18.69
N THR A 108 -7.85 7.31 -18.42
CA THR A 108 -6.71 8.02 -18.99
C THR A 108 -5.50 7.09 -19.16
N ARG A 109 -4.84 7.15 -20.32
CA ARG A 109 -3.64 6.38 -20.69
C ARG A 109 -2.74 6.10 -19.46
N LEU A 110 -2.81 4.89 -18.92
CA LEU A 110 -1.79 4.42 -17.98
C LEU A 110 -0.46 4.38 -18.74
N PRO A 111 0.64 4.91 -18.17
CA PRO A 111 1.95 4.74 -18.77
C PRO A 111 2.25 3.24 -18.93
N PRO A 112 2.92 2.83 -20.03
CA PRO A 112 3.16 1.43 -20.32
C PRO A 112 3.93 0.80 -19.16
N VAL A 113 3.34 -0.23 -18.54
CA VAL A 113 4.04 -1.08 -17.60
C VAL A 113 5.11 -1.82 -18.41
N PRO A 114 6.41 -1.66 -18.12
CA PRO A 114 7.44 -2.37 -18.86
C PRO A 114 7.26 -3.86 -18.65
N LEU A 115 7.22 -4.61 -19.77
CA LEU A 115 7.20 -6.06 -19.77
C LEU A 115 8.45 -6.54 -19.00
N ARG A 116 8.24 -7.17 -17.85
CA ARG A 116 9.32 -7.79 -17.08
C ARG A 116 9.76 -9.02 -17.86
N VAL A 117 10.79 -8.85 -18.69
CA VAL A 117 11.49 -9.98 -19.32
C VAL A 117 12.17 -10.79 -18.22
N PRO A 118 11.97 -12.12 -18.16
CA PRO A 118 12.77 -12.98 -17.28
C PRO A 118 14.23 -12.98 -17.77
N LEU A 119 15.16 -12.85 -16.82
CA LEU A 119 16.60 -13.05 -17.01
C LEU A 119 16.90 -14.54 -17.22
#